data_AF-A0AB38YAF3-F1
#
_entry.id   AF-A0AB38YAF3-F1
#
_cell.length_a   1.000
_cell.length_b   1.000
_cell.length_c   1.000
_cell.angle_alpha   90.00
_cell.angle_beta   90.00
_cell.angle_gamma   90.00
#
_symmetry.space_group_name_H-M   'P 1'
#
loop_
_entity.id
_entity.type
_entity.pdbx_description
1 polymer ?
#
loop_
_entity_poly.entity_id
_entity_poly.type
_entity_poly.pdbx_seq_one_letter_code
_entity_poly.pdbx_strand_id
1 'polypeptide(L)'
;MVKVGINGYGRIGKLVFRACIAKGLDVVAINDPFIDLNYIVYMTKHDSTHGRFNADVKQEDGHLVVNGKKIKVFAERDPSAIKWGEAGVDVVVESTGVFLSLEKANLHCQAGAKKVVITAPSPDAPMYVVGVNHQKYEASQKIVSNASCTTNCLAPLAKI
;
A
#
# COMPACT_ATOMS: atom_id res chain seq x y z
N MET A 1 -13.74 0.28 9.94
CA MET A 1 -12.40 -0.32 9.75
C MET A 1 -11.77 0.35 8.54
N VAL A 2 -10.48 0.72 8.61
CA VAL A 2 -9.81 1.41 7.49
C VAL A 2 -9.63 0.43 6.33
N LYS A 3 -10.11 0.81 5.15
CA LYS A 3 -9.95 0.03 3.92
C LYS A 3 -8.70 0.45 3.16
N VAL A 4 -7.79 -0.48 2.95
CA VAL A 4 -6.47 -0.26 2.36
C VAL A 4 -6.45 -0.71 0.90
N GLY A 5 -5.96 0.16 0.02
CA GLY A 5 -5.55 -0.17 -1.34
C GLY A 5 -4.03 -0.20 -1.44
N ILE A 6 -3.47 -1.07 -2.26
CA ILE A 6 -2.01 -1.16 -2.47
C ILE A 6 -1.71 -0.93 -3.95
N ASN A 7 -0.92 0.11 -4.27
CA ASN A 7 -0.39 0.33 -5.61
C ASN A 7 1.07 -0.14 -5.69
N GLY A 8 1.36 -1.05 -6.62
CA GLY A 8 2.63 -1.76 -6.75
C GLY A 8 2.73 -2.95 -5.78
N TYR A 9 2.66 -4.17 -6.31
CA TYR A 9 2.67 -5.40 -5.51
C TYR A 9 4.04 -6.08 -5.45
N GLY A 10 5.08 -5.24 -5.38
CA GLY A 10 6.47 -5.67 -5.22
C GLY A 10 6.83 -6.07 -3.78
N ARG A 11 8.10 -5.88 -3.41
CA ARG A 11 8.63 -6.23 -2.08
C ARG A 11 7.86 -5.54 -0.95
N ILE A 12 7.73 -4.21 -1.02
CA ILE A 12 7.04 -3.43 0.03
C ILE A 12 5.54 -3.71 0.03
N GLY A 13 4.87 -3.61 -1.13
CA GLY A 13 3.42 -3.85 -1.23
C GLY A 13 3.00 -5.22 -0.67
N LYS A 14 3.74 -6.28 -0.99
CA LYS A 14 3.47 -7.62 -0.44
C LYS A 14 3.69 -7.71 1.07
N LEU A 15 4.72 -7.07 1.62
CA LEU A 15 4.96 -7.10 3.07
C LEU A 15 3.96 -6.25 3.84
N VAL A 16 3.53 -5.12 3.27
CA VAL A 16 2.41 -4.34 3.78
C VAL A 16 1.14 -5.17 3.78
N PHE A 17 0.84 -5.89 2.68
CA PHE A 17 -0.28 -6.81 2.61
C PHE A 17 -0.25 -7.82 3.77
N ARG A 18 0.86 -8.55 3.93
CA ARG A 18 1.01 -9.53 5.02
C ARG A 18 0.83 -8.90 6.41
N ALA A 19 1.41 -7.72 6.64
CA ALA A 19 1.28 -7.00 7.90
C ALA A 19 -0.16 -6.54 8.17
N CYS A 20 -0.88 -6.07 7.14
CA CYS A 20 -2.28 -5.71 7.24
C CYS A 20 -3.14 -6.90 7.65
N ILE A 21 -2.98 -8.06 6.99
CA ILE A 21 -3.72 -9.27 7.35
C ILE A 21 -3.42 -9.68 8.80
N ALA A 22 -2.14 -9.70 9.20
CA ALA A 22 -1.75 -10.07 10.56
C ALA A 22 -2.30 -9.10 11.64
N LYS A 23 -2.46 -7.82 11.32
CA LYS A 23 -3.02 -6.80 12.22
C LYS A 23 -4.54 -6.63 12.10
N GLY A 24 -5.21 -7.44 11.28
CA GLY A 24 -6.66 -7.36 11.09
C GLY A 24 -7.14 -6.11 10.34
N LEU A 25 -6.28 -5.48 9.54
CA LEU A 25 -6.68 -4.40 8.62
C LEU A 25 -7.33 -4.99 7.35
N ASP A 26 -8.18 -4.19 6.70
CA ASP A 26 -8.97 -4.64 5.57
C ASP A 26 -8.32 -4.19 4.26
N VAL A 27 -7.52 -5.07 3.63
CA VAL A 27 -7.01 -4.81 2.28
C VAL A 27 -8.09 -5.19 1.28
N VAL A 28 -8.60 -4.20 0.55
CA VAL A 28 -9.76 -4.39 -0.33
C VAL A 28 -9.40 -4.36 -1.81
N ALA A 29 -8.24 -3.81 -2.16
CA ALA A 29 -7.78 -3.75 -3.54
C ALA A 29 -6.25 -3.70 -3.68
N ILE A 30 -5.76 -4.26 -4.78
CA ILE A 30 -4.36 -4.24 -5.21
C ILE A 30 -4.31 -3.80 -6.68
N ASN A 31 -3.32 -2.99 -7.04
CA ASN A 31 -3.03 -2.65 -8.43
C ASN A 31 -1.57 -2.98 -8.77
N ASP A 32 -1.36 -3.75 -9.83
CA ASP A 32 -0.04 -3.91 -10.45
C ASP A 32 -0.20 -4.26 -11.95
N PRO A 33 0.21 -3.38 -12.88
CA PRO A 33 0.03 -3.60 -14.32
C PRO A 33 1.00 -4.64 -14.91
N PHE A 34 1.95 -5.16 -14.14
CA PHE A 34 2.97 -6.09 -14.61
C PHE A 34 2.81 -7.51 -14.04
N ILE A 35 1.84 -7.72 -13.16
CA ILE A 35 1.65 -8.98 -12.42
C ILE A 35 0.19 -9.38 -12.55
N ASP A 36 -0.09 -10.48 -13.25
CA ASP A 36 -1.44 -11.02 -13.34
C ASP A 36 -1.92 -11.65 -12.02
N LEU A 37 -3.22 -11.95 -11.92
CA LEU A 37 -3.82 -12.50 -10.71
C LEU A 37 -3.20 -13.85 -10.28
N ASN A 38 -2.89 -14.72 -11.25
CA ASN A 38 -2.25 -16.02 -10.95
C ASN A 38 -0.90 -15.79 -10.28
N TYR A 39 -0.13 -14.82 -10.79
CA TYR A 39 1.18 -14.51 -10.27
C TYR A 39 1.10 -13.76 -8.93
N ILE A 40 0.12 -12.88 -8.73
CA ILE A 40 -0.18 -12.28 -7.42
C ILE A 40 -0.48 -13.36 -6.38
N VAL A 41 -1.28 -14.38 -6.71
CA VAL A 41 -1.57 -15.52 -5.82
C VAL A 41 -0.27 -16.25 -5.44
N TYR A 42 0.56 -16.57 -6.43
CA TYR A 42 1.85 -17.22 -6.20
C TYR A 42 2.77 -16.37 -5.30
N MET A 43 2.95 -15.08 -5.64
CA MET A 43 3.81 -14.16 -4.90
C MET A 43 3.32 -13.95 -3.47
N THR A 44 2.00 -13.97 -3.25
CA THR A 44 1.41 -13.87 -1.91
C THR A 44 1.76 -15.12 -1.08
N LYS A 45 1.61 -16.31 -1.65
CA LYS A 45 1.91 -17.61 -1.00
C LYS A 45 3.39 -17.76 -0.66
N HIS A 46 4.29 -17.37 -1.56
CA HIS A 46 5.71 -17.69 -1.50
C HIS A 46 6.57 -16.44 -1.40
N ASP A 47 7.43 -16.39 -0.37
CA ASP A 47 8.46 -15.37 -0.24
C ASP A 47 9.78 -16.00 0.20
N SER A 48 10.86 -15.70 -0.53
CA SER A 48 12.18 -16.29 -0.26
C SER A 48 12.85 -15.73 1.00
N THR A 49 12.44 -14.55 1.48
CA THR A 49 13.01 -13.88 2.65
C THR A 49 12.16 -14.14 3.90
N HIS A 50 10.84 -14.10 3.76
CA HIS A 50 9.89 -14.19 4.88
C HIS A 50 9.10 -15.50 4.90
N GLY A 51 9.49 -16.48 4.08
CA GLY A 51 8.87 -17.79 4.02
C GLY A 51 7.44 -17.79 3.45
N ARG A 52 6.77 -18.92 3.63
CA ARG A 52 5.39 -19.13 3.18
C ARG A 52 4.41 -18.27 3.98
N PHE A 53 3.42 -17.72 3.30
CA PHE A 53 2.36 -16.98 3.98
C PHE A 53 1.39 -17.97 4.65
N ASN A 54 1.22 -17.83 5.97
CA ASN A 54 0.34 -18.68 6.76
C ASN A 54 -1.12 -18.21 6.67
N ALA A 55 -1.71 -18.30 5.48
CA ALA A 55 -3.09 -17.99 5.20
C ALA A 55 -3.60 -18.87 4.05
N ASP A 56 -4.91 -19.10 4.00
CA ASP A 56 -5.51 -19.64 2.79
C ASP A 56 -5.48 -18.56 1.71
N VAL A 57 -4.89 -18.87 0.56
CA VAL A 57 -4.75 -17.94 -0.57
C VAL A 57 -5.20 -18.65 -1.83
N LYS A 58 -6.18 -18.08 -2.51
CA LYS A 58 -6.68 -18.59 -3.79
C LYS A 58 -7.12 -17.42 -4.67
N GLN A 59 -7.51 -17.73 -5.88
CA GLN A 59 -8.27 -16.81 -6.72
C GLN A 59 -9.68 -17.33 -6.89
N GLU A 60 -10.64 -16.42 -7.01
CA GLU A 60 -12.05 -16.72 -7.24
C GLU A 60 -12.67 -15.53 -7.97
N ASP A 61 -13.38 -15.77 -9.08
CA ASP A 61 -14.08 -14.74 -9.86
C ASP A 61 -13.23 -13.51 -10.23
N GLY A 62 -11.95 -13.71 -10.60
CA GLY A 62 -11.04 -12.61 -10.91
C GLY A 62 -10.56 -11.79 -9.69
N HIS A 63 -10.81 -12.27 -8.48
CA HIS A 63 -10.34 -11.67 -7.23
C HIS A 63 -9.27 -12.52 -6.58
N LEU A 64 -8.35 -11.87 -5.86
CA LEU A 64 -7.53 -12.54 -4.86
C LEU A 64 -8.41 -12.83 -3.65
N VAL A 65 -8.37 -14.05 -3.12
CA VAL A 65 -9.09 -14.44 -1.91
C VAL A 65 -8.10 -14.87 -0.85
N VAL A 66 -8.14 -14.19 0.31
CA VAL A 66 -7.30 -14.53 1.46
C VAL A 66 -8.16 -14.75 2.69
N ASN A 67 -8.06 -15.95 3.29
CA ASN A 67 -8.89 -16.36 4.43
C ASN A 67 -10.39 -16.10 4.18
N GLY A 68 -10.87 -16.42 2.98
CA GLY A 68 -12.26 -16.22 2.55
C GLY A 68 -12.64 -14.78 2.17
N LYS A 69 -11.76 -13.78 2.32
CA LYS A 69 -12.05 -12.39 1.93
C LYS A 69 -11.62 -12.11 0.49
N LYS A 70 -12.55 -11.59 -0.33
CA LYS A 70 -12.29 -11.17 -1.72
C LYS A 70 -11.61 -9.80 -1.76
N ILE A 71 -10.58 -9.69 -2.59
CA ILE A 71 -9.73 -8.51 -2.78
C ILE A 71 -9.66 -8.23 -4.28
N LYS A 72 -10.07 -7.02 -4.69
CA LYS A 72 -10.06 -6.62 -6.10
C LYS A 72 -8.62 -6.49 -6.60
N VAL A 73 -8.38 -6.93 -7.83
CA VAL A 73 -7.09 -6.77 -8.50
C VAL A 73 -7.29 -5.91 -9.74
N PHE A 74 -6.48 -4.87 -9.86
CA PHE A 74 -6.40 -3.97 -11.00
C PHE A 74 -5.04 -4.11 -11.68
N ALA A 75 -4.98 -3.72 -12.96
CA ALA A 75 -3.76 -3.78 -13.77
C ALA A 75 -3.54 -2.48 -14.54
N GLU A 76 -3.78 -1.34 -13.88
CA GLU A 76 -3.68 -0.01 -14.50
C GLU A 76 -2.28 0.59 -14.31
N ARG A 77 -1.76 1.21 -15.38
CA ARG A 77 -0.51 1.97 -15.34
C ARG A 77 -0.69 3.39 -14.87
N ASP A 78 -1.85 3.98 -15.17
CA ASP A 78 -2.22 5.32 -14.73
C ASP A 78 -2.96 5.22 -13.38
N PRO A 79 -2.38 5.79 -12.30
CA PRO A 79 -3.02 5.85 -10.99
C PRO A 79 -4.44 6.43 -10.96
N SER A 80 -4.79 7.31 -11.90
CA SER A 80 -6.09 7.94 -12.00
C SER A 80 -7.18 7.04 -12.60
N ALA A 81 -6.78 6.00 -13.36
CA ALA A 81 -7.68 5.02 -13.93
C ALA A 81 -8.07 3.91 -12.94
N ILE A 82 -7.34 3.78 -11.83
CA ILE A 82 -7.61 2.75 -10.83
C ILE A 82 -8.93 3.07 -10.11
N LYS A 83 -9.87 2.13 -10.10
CA LYS A 83 -11.22 2.33 -9.54
C LYS A 83 -11.25 2.21 -8.01
N TRP A 84 -10.47 3.04 -7.30
CA TRP A 84 -10.39 3.04 -5.83
C TRP A 84 -11.73 3.35 -5.16
N GLY A 85 -12.47 4.32 -5.69
CA GLY A 85 -13.81 4.68 -5.19
C GLY A 85 -14.78 3.50 -5.22
N GLU A 86 -14.81 2.73 -6.33
CA GLU A 86 -15.65 1.54 -6.47
C GLU A 86 -15.18 0.37 -5.59
N ALA A 87 -13.90 0.33 -5.22
CA ALA A 87 -13.35 -0.61 -4.24
C ALA A 87 -13.58 -0.16 -2.79
N GLY A 88 -14.00 1.10 -2.58
CA GLY A 88 -14.19 1.69 -1.26
C GLY A 88 -12.89 1.90 -0.49
N VAL A 89 -11.79 2.18 -1.17
CA VAL A 89 -10.48 2.40 -0.53
C VAL A 89 -10.45 3.73 0.22
N ASP A 90 -10.07 3.69 1.50
CA ASP A 90 -9.83 4.89 2.30
C ASP A 90 -8.39 5.38 2.13
N VAL A 91 -7.41 4.47 2.24
CA VAL A 91 -5.99 4.79 2.21
C VAL A 91 -5.29 3.95 1.15
N VAL A 92 -4.60 4.60 0.23
CA VAL A 92 -3.70 3.95 -0.73
C VAL A 92 -2.29 3.92 -0.17
N VAL A 93 -1.66 2.76 -0.23
CA VAL A 93 -0.22 2.59 -0.05
C VAL A 93 0.42 2.67 -1.42
N GLU A 94 1.13 3.77 -1.68
CA GLU A 94 1.87 3.98 -2.93
C GLU A 94 3.28 3.40 -2.78
N SER A 95 3.46 2.21 -3.35
CA SER A 95 4.69 1.41 -3.21
C SER A 95 5.30 0.98 -4.55
N THR A 96 4.97 1.68 -5.64
CA THR A 96 5.58 1.48 -6.96
C THR A 96 7.00 2.04 -7.03
N GLY A 97 7.29 3.09 -6.25
CA GLY A 97 8.54 3.86 -6.31
C GLY A 97 8.56 4.92 -7.42
N VAL A 98 7.47 5.10 -8.17
CA VAL A 98 7.39 6.01 -9.33
C VAL A 98 6.58 7.28 -9.03
N PHE A 99 5.50 7.15 -8.25
CA PHE A 99 4.57 8.24 -7.95
C PHE A 99 4.87 8.91 -6.61
N LEU A 100 6.06 9.51 -6.50
CA LEU A 100 6.59 10.00 -5.22
C LEU A 100 6.25 11.46 -4.89
N SER A 101 5.84 12.27 -5.87
CA SER A 101 5.46 13.67 -5.63
C SER A 101 3.99 13.80 -5.23
N LEU A 102 3.63 14.91 -4.59
CA LEU A 102 2.25 15.26 -4.28
C LEU A 102 1.36 15.22 -5.53
N GLU A 103 1.82 15.80 -6.64
CA GLU A 103 1.10 15.81 -7.92
C GLU A 103 0.78 14.40 -8.40
N LYS A 104 1.81 13.53 -8.45
CA LYS A 104 1.68 12.16 -8.96
C LYS A 104 0.84 11.28 -8.04
N ALA A 105 1.05 11.37 -6.72
CA ALA A 105 0.29 10.61 -5.74
C ALA A 105 -1.18 11.07 -5.67
N ASN A 106 -1.47 12.35 -5.98
CA ASN A 106 -2.83 12.88 -5.98
C ASN A 106 -3.73 12.27 -7.05
N LEU A 107 -3.17 11.64 -8.09
CA LEU A 107 -3.93 10.87 -9.06
C LEU A 107 -4.77 9.75 -8.38
N HIS A 108 -4.29 9.16 -7.28
CA HIS A 108 -5.08 8.20 -6.51
C HIS A 108 -6.28 8.84 -5.80
N CYS A 109 -6.13 10.08 -5.31
CA CYS A 109 -7.23 10.83 -4.71
C CYS A 109 -8.30 11.16 -5.77
N GLN A 110 -7.88 11.49 -6.99
CA GLN A 110 -8.80 11.68 -8.13
C GLN A 110 -9.55 10.39 -8.49
N ALA A 111 -8.89 9.24 -8.35
CA ALA A 111 -9.47 7.90 -8.50
C ALA A 111 -10.41 7.47 -7.34
N GLY A 112 -10.59 8.32 -6.33
CA GLY A 112 -11.56 8.11 -5.24
C GLY A 112 -10.98 7.63 -3.91
N ALA A 113 -9.66 7.51 -3.77
CA ALA A 113 -9.05 7.30 -2.46
C ALA A 113 -9.13 8.56 -1.58
N LYS A 114 -9.24 8.40 -0.26
CA LYS A 114 -9.28 9.56 0.65
C LYS A 114 -7.90 10.08 1.02
N LYS A 115 -6.94 9.16 1.18
CA LYS A 115 -5.55 9.46 1.58
C LYS A 115 -4.55 8.56 0.85
N VAL A 116 -3.30 9.01 0.80
CA VAL A 116 -2.18 8.27 0.20
C VAL A 116 -0.98 8.30 1.14
N VAL A 117 -0.35 7.14 1.33
CA VAL A 117 0.91 6.98 2.05
C VAL A 117 1.97 6.49 1.06
N ILE A 118 2.96 7.33 0.77
CA ILE A 118 4.09 7.01 -0.08
C ILE A 118 5.12 6.23 0.74
N THR A 119 5.58 5.06 0.25
CA THR A 119 6.49 4.18 0.99
C THR A 119 7.98 4.49 0.77
N ALA A 120 8.30 5.70 0.34
CA ALA A 120 9.64 6.18 0.07
C ALA A 120 9.72 7.70 0.33
N PRO A 121 10.94 8.29 0.47
CA PRO A 121 11.09 9.73 0.55
C PRO A 121 10.40 10.43 -0.62
N SER A 122 9.63 11.46 -0.29
CA SER A 122 8.96 12.30 -1.27
C SER A 122 9.75 13.61 -1.46
N PRO A 123 9.81 14.17 -2.68
CA PRO A 123 10.42 15.47 -2.91
C PRO A 123 9.63 16.63 -2.27
N ASP A 124 8.32 16.47 -2.04
CA ASP A 124 7.41 17.57 -1.68
C ASP A 124 6.31 17.19 -0.66
N ALA A 125 6.03 15.90 -0.43
CA ALA A 125 5.06 15.47 0.58
C ALA A 125 5.67 15.47 2.00
N PRO A 126 4.91 15.85 3.03
CA PRO A 126 5.38 15.82 4.41
C PRO A 126 5.75 14.39 4.83
N MET A 127 6.93 14.25 5.43
CA MET A 127 7.48 12.97 5.86
C MET A 127 7.28 12.73 7.36
N TYR A 128 6.79 11.54 7.69
CA TYR A 128 6.54 11.12 9.06
C TYR A 128 7.33 9.85 9.40
N VAL A 129 7.93 9.88 10.59
CA VAL A 129 8.55 8.74 11.25
C VAL A 129 7.80 8.50 12.56
N VAL A 130 7.22 7.31 12.67
CA VAL A 130 6.48 6.88 13.86
C VAL A 130 7.43 6.87 15.07
N GLY A 131 6.99 7.40 16.21
CA GLY A 131 7.81 7.63 17.40
C GLY A 131 8.64 8.92 17.40
N VAL A 132 8.86 9.56 16.24
CA VAL A 132 9.66 10.80 16.14
C VAL A 132 8.76 12.02 16.00
N ASN A 133 8.02 12.13 14.88
CA ASN A 133 7.23 13.32 14.53
C ASN A 133 5.79 13.01 14.05
N HIS A 134 5.34 11.75 14.03
CA HIS A 134 3.99 11.34 13.62
C HIS A 134 2.83 12.09 14.32
N GLN A 135 3.03 12.63 15.52
CA GLN A 135 2.03 13.44 16.22
C GLN A 135 1.81 14.83 15.59
N LYS A 136 2.70 15.27 14.70
CA LYS A 136 2.55 16.50 13.90
C LYS A 136 1.75 16.27 12.61
N TYR A 137 1.08 15.13 12.51
CA TYR A 137 0.22 14.83 11.37
C TYR A 137 -1.09 15.60 11.51
N GLU A 138 -1.45 16.33 10.45
CA GLU A 138 -2.69 17.09 10.38
C GLU A 138 -3.69 16.36 9.48
N ALA A 139 -4.95 16.25 9.92
CA ALA A 139 -5.97 15.50 9.19
C ALA A 139 -6.25 16.05 7.77
N SER A 140 -5.93 17.32 7.53
CA SER A 140 -5.99 17.99 6.23
C SER A 140 -4.96 17.47 5.22
N GLN A 141 -3.87 16.87 5.69
CA GLN A 141 -2.84 16.27 4.84
C GLN A 141 -3.35 14.93 4.28
N LYS A 142 -3.78 14.96 3.02
CA LYS A 142 -4.26 13.77 2.30
C LYS A 142 -3.11 12.86 1.86
N ILE A 143 -1.95 13.42 1.57
CA ILE A 143 -0.81 12.69 1.01
C ILE A 143 0.38 12.92 1.93
N VAL A 144 0.98 11.83 2.38
CA VAL A 144 2.16 11.84 3.26
C VAL A 144 3.16 10.79 2.81
N SER A 145 4.41 10.93 3.24
CA SER A 145 5.45 9.93 3.03
C SER A 145 5.87 9.31 4.37
N ASN A 146 6.13 8.00 4.37
CA ASN A 146 6.70 7.29 5.52
C ASN A 146 8.25 7.29 5.50
N ALA A 147 8.86 8.27 4.81
CA ALA A 147 10.30 8.43 4.64
C ALA A 147 10.97 7.16 4.05
N SER A 148 12.26 6.96 4.35
CA SER A 148 13.02 5.76 3.97
C SER A 148 13.18 4.79 5.14
N CYS A 149 13.51 3.53 4.86
CA CYS A 149 13.89 2.55 5.90
C CYS A 149 15.10 3.02 6.73
N THR A 150 16.11 3.61 6.09
CA THR A 150 17.30 4.16 6.77
C THR A 150 16.93 5.30 7.71
N THR A 151 16.05 6.21 7.27
CA THR A 151 15.56 7.31 8.12
C THR A 151 14.75 6.78 9.31
N ASN A 152 13.90 5.78 9.10
CA ASN A 152 13.15 5.14 10.19
C ASN A 152 14.07 4.43 11.19
N CYS A 153 15.23 3.92 10.76
CA CYS A 153 16.25 3.36 11.64
C CYS A 153 16.98 4.44 12.45
N LEU A 154 17.46 5.49 11.77
CA LEU A 154 18.33 6.50 12.37
C LEU A 154 17.58 7.55 13.21
N ALA A 155 16.42 8.03 12.76
CA ALA A 155 15.75 9.17 13.39
C ALA A 155 15.33 8.94 14.86
N PRO A 156 14.84 7.74 15.26
CA PRO A 156 14.59 7.46 16.67
C PRO A 156 15.86 7.49 17.52
N LEU A 157 16.98 6.99 16.99
CA LEU A 157 18.27 6.99 17.69
C LEU A 157 18.81 8.42 17.87
N ALA A 158 18.72 9.25 16.83
CA ALA A 158 19.19 10.63 16.87
C ALA A 158 18.31 11.59 17.70
N LYS A 159 17.08 11.17 18.05
CA LYS A 159 16.16 11.94 18.89
C LYS A 159 16.50 11.85 20.39
N ILE A 160 17.19 10.79 20.81
CA ILE A 160 17.54 10.51 22.21
C ILE A 160 18.60 11.50 22.69
#